data_AF-A0A1E7QZN5-F1
#
_entry.id   AF-A0A1E7QZN5-F1
#
_cell.length_a   1.000
_cell.length_b   1.000
_cell.length_c   1.000
_cell.angle_alpha   90.00
_cell.angle_beta   90.00
_cell.angle_gamma   90.00
#
_symmetry.space_group_name_H-M   'P 1'
#
loop_
_entity.id
_entity.type
_entity.pdbx_description
1 polymer ?
#
loop_
_entity_poly.entity_id
_entity_poly.type
_entity_poly.pdbx_seq_one_letter_code
_entity_poly.pdbx_strand_id
1 'polypeptide(L)' 'MAYICETIELINSVQTCTSYVIYHESWTEQLNNLSVVQVSALLSATALIWYVAWGIRTHLKLLGSED' A
#
# COMPACT_ATOMS: atom_id res chain seq x y z
N MET A 1 1.81 14.00 -26.32
CA MET A 1 2.47 13.72 -25.02
C MET A 1 3.34 14.94 -24.73
N ALA A 2 2.84 15.87 -23.91
CA ALA A 2 3.58 17.08 -23.57
C ALA A 2 4.48 16.76 -22.38
N TYR A 3 5.80 16.83 -22.58
CA TYR A 3 6.76 16.64 -21.50
C TYR A 3 6.83 17.96 -20.72
N ILE A 4 6.25 17.97 -19.51
CA ILE A 4 6.35 19.11 -18.61
C ILE A 4 7.73 19.04 -17.95
N CYS A 5 8.55 20.06 -18.18
CA CYS A 5 9.86 20.21 -17.59
C CYS A 5 9.67 20.79 -16.18
N GLU A 6 9.93 19.99 -15.14
CA GLU A 6 9.72 20.41 -13.74
C GLU A 6 10.85 21.34 -13.25
N THR A 7 12.09 21.11 -13.69
CA THR A 7 13.25 21.95 -13.38
C THR A 7 14.24 22.01 -14.54
N ILE A 8 14.95 23.12 -14.66
CA ILE A 8 16.03 23.32 -15.64
C ILE A 8 17.36 23.23 -14.89
N GLU A 9 18.18 22.26 -15.26
CA GLU A 9 19.53 22.07 -14.70
C GLU A 9 20.59 22.19 -15.80
N LEU A 10 21.76 22.74 -15.44
CA LEU A 10 22.92 22.75 -16.32
C LEU A 10 23.75 21.49 -16.10
N ILE A 11 23.70 20.56 -17.05
CA ILE A 11 24.57 19.38 -17.08
C ILE A 11 25.45 19.51 -18.32
N ASN A 12 26.78 19.45 -18.15
CA ASN A 12 27.76 19.58 -19.24
C ASN A 12 27.58 20.84 -20.12
N SER A 13 27.25 21.98 -19.51
CA SER A 13 27.02 23.26 -20.21
C SER A 13 25.85 23.26 -21.21
N VAL A 14 24.99 22.25 -21.16
CA VAL A 14 23.73 22.20 -21.92
C VAL A 14 22.59 22.38 -20.92
N GLN A 15 21.65 23.28 -21.21
CA GLN A 15 20.41 23.37 -20.43
C GLN A 15 19.59 22.12 -20.70
N THR A 16 19.50 21.27 -19.68
CA THR A 16 18.78 20.00 -19.74
C THR A 16 17.53 20.08 -18.90
N CYS A 17 16.41 19.66 -19.50
CA CYS A 17 15.18 19.45 -18.77
C CYS A 17 15.28 18.15 -17.98
N THR A 18 15.34 18.27 -16.66
CA THR A 18 15.23 17.13 -15.75
C THR A 18 13.76 16.95 -15.41
N SER A 19 13.15 15.89 -15.94
CA SER A 19 11.85 15.42 -15.42
C SER A 19 12.16 14.47 -14.27
N TYR A 20 11.83 14.84 -13.04
CA TYR A 20 11.88 13.91 -11.94
C TYR A 20 10.77 12.88 -12.18
N VAL A 21 11.16 11.63 -12.46
CA VAL A 21 10.19 10.53 -12.46
C VAL A 21 9.75 10.38 -11.02
N ILE A 22 8.52 10.79 -10.71
CA ILE A 22 7.92 10.53 -9.39
C ILE A 22 7.81 9.01 -9.28
N TYR A 23 8.80 8.40 -8.63
CA TYR A 23 8.80 6.98 -8.34
C TYR A 23 7.78 6.74 -7.24
N HIS A 24 6.57 6.40 -7.64
CA HIS A 24 5.59 5.83 -6.75
C HIS A 24 5.97 4.37 -6.55
N GLU A 25 6.53 4.04 -5.39
CA GLU A 25 6.73 2.64 -5.00
C GLU A 25 5.41 1.89 -5.17
N SER A 26 5.45 0.78 -5.89
CA SER A 26 4.29 -0.11 -5.99
C SER A 26 3.93 -0.63 -4.60
N TRP A 27 2.64 -0.89 -4.34
CA TRP A 27 2.21 -1.45 -3.05
C TRP A 27 2.95 -2.76 -2.72
N THR A 28 3.30 -3.54 -3.74
CA THR A 28 4.15 -4.75 -3.66
C THR A 28 5.59 -4.46 -3.24
N GLU A 29 6.21 -3.40 -3.76
CA GLU A 29 7.55 -2.99 -3.32
C GLU A 29 7.54 -2.53 -1.87
N GLN A 30 6.51 -1.79 -1.45
CA GLN A 30 6.35 -1.37 -0.06
C GLN A 30 6.25 -2.58 0.88
N LEU A 31 5.50 -3.62 0.50
CA LEU A 31 5.40 -4.87 1.25
C LEU A 31 6.74 -5.63 1.31
N ASN A 32 7.48 -5.69 0.21
CA ASN A 32 8.78 -6.35 0.16
C ASN A 32 9.85 -5.63 0.99
N ASN A 33 9.67 -4.33 1.24
CA ASN A 33 10.59 -3.53 2.04
C ASN A 33 10.24 -3.53 3.55
N LEU A 34 9.24 -4.31 3.98
CA LEU A 34 8.88 -4.40 5.40
C LEU A 34 9.90 -5.23 6.18
N SER A 35 10.25 -4.76 7.38
CA SER A 35 11.02 -5.55 8.33
C SER A 35 10.22 -6.76 8.83
N VAL A 36 10.92 -7.81 9.29
CA VAL A 36 10.28 -9.03 9.84
C VAL A 36 9.27 -8.71 10.94
N VAL A 37 9.56 -7.71 11.79
CA VAL A 37 8.65 -7.27 12.85
C VAL A 37 7.37 -6.69 12.26
N GLN A 38 7.47 -5.81 11.25
CA GLN A 38 6.30 -5.20 10.61
C GLN A 38 5.46 -6.24 9.85
N VAL A 39 6.10 -7.18 9.16
CA VAL A 39 5.41 -8.30 8.50
C VAL A 39 4.65 -9.14 9.52
N SER A 40 5.29 -9.49 10.65
CA SER A 40 4.65 -10.28 11.71
C SER A 40 3.44 -9.55 12.31
N ALA A 41 3.56 -8.24 12.56
CA ALA A 41 2.46 -7.42 13.07
C ALA A 41 1.29 -7.36 12.09
N LEU A 42 1.59 -7.18 10.79
CA LEU A 42 0.58 -7.14 9.74
C LEU A 42 -0.19 -8.47 9.63
N LEU A 43 0.52 -9.59 9.67
CA LEU A 43 -0.09 -10.92 9.62
C LEU A 43 -0.92 -11.21 10.88
N SER A 44 -0.41 -10.89 12.07
CA SER A 44 -1.15 -11.08 13.32
C SER A 44 -2.41 -10.22 13.40
N ALA A 45 -2.34 -8.95 12.97
CA ALA A 45 -3.50 -8.06 12.92
C ALA A 45 -4.56 -8.58 11.95
N THR A 46 -4.14 -9.06 10.77
CA THR A 46 -5.06 -9.63 9.77
C THR A 46 -5.76 -10.88 10.30
N ALA A 47 -4.99 -11.78 10.94
CA ALA A 47 -5.55 -12.98 11.57
C ALA A 47 -6.55 -12.63 12.69
N LEU A 48 -6.22 -11.65 13.53
CA LEU A 48 -7.11 -11.20 14.61
C LEU A 48 -8.43 -10.68 14.06
N ILE A 49 -8.40 -9.83 13.02
CA ILE A 49 -9.61 -9.31 12.38
C ILE A 49 -10.47 -10.47 11.85
N TRP A 50 -9.84 -11.46 11.21
CA TRP A 50 -10.55 -12.63 10.70
C TRP A 50 -11.23 -13.44 11.81
N TYR A 51 -10.53 -13.69 12.93
CA TYR A 51 -11.09 -14.40 14.07
C TYR A 51 -12.24 -13.63 14.73
N VAL A 52 -12.11 -12.30 14.89
CA VAL A 52 -13.18 -11.46 15.43
C VAL A 52 -14.39 -11.48 14.51
N ALA A 53 -14.20 -11.32 13.20
CA ALA A 53 -15.29 -11.37 12.23
C ALA A 53 -15.98 -12.75 12.21
N TRP A 54 -15.20 -13.83 12.29
CA TRP A 54 -15.75 -15.19 12.40
C TRP A 54 -16.54 -15.38 13.69
N GLY A 55 -16.01 -14.96 14.84
CA GLY A 55 -16.71 -15.03 16.13
C GLY A 55 -18.00 -14.21 16.14
N ILE A 56 -17.98 -13.00 15.58
CA ILE A 56 -19.19 -12.20 15.39
C ILE A 56 -20.20 -12.97 14.53
N ARG A 57 -19.76 -13.58 13.43
CA ARG A 57 -20.63 -14.36 12.54
C ARG A 57 -21.24 -15.60 13.21
N THR A 58 -20.53 -16.26 14.13
CA THR A 58 -21.07 -17.42 14.85
C THR A 58 -22.04 -17.03 15.95
N HIS A 59 -21.85 -15.85 16.56
CA HIS A 59 -22.72 -15.36 17.64
C HIS A 59 -23.90 -14.52 17.15
N LEU A 60 -23.82 -13.94 15.96
CA LEU A 60 -24.98 -13.35 15.30
C LEU A 60 -25.86 -14.49 14.79
N LYS A 61 -26.98 -14.73 15.49
CA LYS A 61 -28.16 -15.29 14.81
C LYS A 61 -28.46 -14.34 13.66
N LEU A 62 -28.27 -14.81 12.42
CA LEU A 62 -28.71 -14.07 11.24
C LEU A 62 -30.18 -13.68 11.48
N LEU A 63 -30.51 -12.39 11.37
CA LEU A 63 -31.90 -11.94 11.34
C LEU A 63 -32.57 -12.68 10.16
N GLY A 64 -33.39 -13.69 10.45
CA GLY A 64 -33.94 -14.65 9.47
C GLY A 64 -33.58 -16.12 9.71
N SER A 65 -32.76 -16.45 10.70
CA SER A 65 -32.61 -17.80 11.26
C SER A 65 -33.83 -18.10 12.15
N GLU A 66 -34.95 -18.38 11.47
CA GLU A 66 -36.28 -18.85 11.92
C GLU A 66 -36.53 -18.97 13.42
N ASP A 67 -37.55 -18.24 13.89
CA ASP A 67 -38.84 -18.87 14.19
C ASP A 67 -39.87 -18.40 13.16
#